data_AF-A0A7V2MXN5-F1
#
_entry.id   AF-A0A7V2MXN5-F1
#
_cell.length_a   1.000
_cell.length_b   1.000
_cell.length_c   1.000
_cell.angle_alpha   90.00
_cell.angle_beta   90.00
_cell.angle_gamma   90.00
#
_symmetry.space_group_name_H-M   'P 1'
#
loop_
_entity.id
_entity.type
_entity.pdbx_description
1 polymer ?
#
loop_
_entity_poly.entity_id
_entity_poly.type
_entity_poly.pdbx_seq_one_letter_code
_entity_poly.pdbx_strand_id
1 'polypeptide(L)'
;MSQRRVSGVRTAEQGIALPVALIALAILASLMVAFAVLSGSEPVIASNHSLSAQARAIAESGLERAIWALSTGVPAAVALPAQAPYDGAQFLGLSTLGGYTVRIAPATLANEREVEATGWAPAQGPTAAVKRIHAVVMKLLLRDPPCGICSKGELEVSGNAKIDASQGGCPGMTPRAGTMTLGQTSLKGSGEVYGPGDKKPNQEPADILDNDPGQLPRVTTADFDFLLGPDQLAALKDLAKKNGTYYRGAVLFNNSNPMPNGIVYVDTTTGADFTESTPDSEAASVVVDGNIKWRGWLIVQGRLDIRGTVDLTGLVYAMNEIILTGNGKISGAVVSENRKDTVASVISTATGSTNVEYSCQAVRDGGDTVPEGWFVKPGSYREVAGR
;
A
#
# COMPACT_ATOMS: atom_id res chain seq x y z
N MET A 1 87.06 55.53 38.14
CA MET A 1 85.64 55.23 37.88
C MET A 1 85.60 54.17 36.78
N SER A 2 85.71 52.88 37.09
CA SER A 2 84.66 51.97 37.57
C SER A 2 83.46 51.89 36.61
N GLN A 3 83.49 50.91 35.70
CA GLN A 3 82.29 50.25 35.20
C GLN A 3 82.50 48.74 35.24
N ARG A 4 81.72 48.12 36.14
CA ARG A 4 81.60 46.68 36.39
C ARG A 4 81.11 45.95 35.13
N ARG A 5 81.84 44.93 34.70
CA ARG A 5 81.28 43.83 33.89
C ARG A 5 80.35 43.00 34.78
N VAL A 6 79.08 42.94 34.41
CA VAL A 6 78.16 41.90 34.89
C VAL A 6 78.42 40.65 34.05
N SER A 7 79.01 39.63 34.66
CA SER A 7 79.11 38.29 34.09
C SER A 7 77.72 37.64 34.12
N GLY A 8 77.02 37.69 32.98
CA GLY A 8 75.89 36.81 32.74
C GLY A 8 76.42 35.41 32.50
N VAL A 9 76.20 34.52 33.47
CA VAL A 9 76.39 33.08 33.35
C VAL A 9 75.50 32.58 32.21
N ARG A 10 76.05 32.44 31.00
CA ARG A 10 75.45 31.65 29.91
C ARG A 10 75.90 30.22 30.08
N THR A 11 75.27 29.52 31.02
CA THR A 11 75.36 28.07 31.18
C THR A 11 74.79 27.39 29.93
N ALA A 12 75.67 26.78 29.13
CA ALA A 12 75.50 25.47 28.48
C ALA A 12 74.16 25.09 27.78
N GLU A 13 73.44 26.00 27.14
CA GLU A 13 72.29 25.63 26.29
C GLU A 13 72.69 25.28 24.83
N GLN A 14 73.95 25.50 24.44
CA GLN A 14 74.40 25.35 23.05
C GLN A 14 74.61 23.90 22.58
N GLY A 15 74.50 22.90 23.47
CA GLY A 15 74.65 21.48 23.11
C GLY A 15 73.33 20.72 22.89
N ILE A 16 72.19 21.28 23.31
CA ILE A 16 70.90 20.57 23.34
C ILE A 16 70.02 20.94 22.13
N ALA A 17 70.27 22.10 21.51
CA ALA A 17 69.48 22.61 20.38
C ALA A 17 69.53 21.68 19.15
N LEU A 18 70.69 21.10 18.83
CA LEU A 18 70.85 20.21 17.67
C LEU A 18 70.13 18.85 17.87
N PRO A 19 70.28 18.15 19.00
CA PRO A 19 69.47 16.96 19.30
C PRO A 19 67.96 17.23 19.31
N VAL A 20 67.52 18.34 19.90
CA VAL A 20 66.09 18.70 19.96
C VAL A 20 65.54 19.04 18.57
N ALA A 21 66.31 19.74 17.73
CA ALA A 21 65.93 20.00 16.34
C ALA A 21 65.84 18.70 15.53
N LEU A 22 66.78 17.76 15.71
CA LEU A 22 66.74 16.45 15.03
C LEU A 22 65.55 15.60 15.49
N ILE A 23 65.23 15.60 16.79
CA ILE A 23 64.05 14.92 17.33
C ILE A 23 62.77 15.56 16.79
N ALA A 24 62.67 16.90 16.80
CA ALA A 24 61.52 17.61 16.26
C ALA A 24 61.34 17.35 14.76
N LEU A 25 62.43 17.33 13.98
CA LEU A 25 62.39 17.05 12.54
C LEU A 25 62.00 15.58 12.26
N ALA A 26 62.47 14.64 13.09
CA ALA A 26 62.04 13.24 13.01
C ALA A 26 60.55 13.06 13.35
N ILE A 27 60.02 13.79 14.34
CA ILE A 27 58.60 13.77 14.70
C ILE A 27 57.76 14.40 13.58
N LEU A 28 58.18 15.52 13.01
CA LEU A 28 57.46 16.18 11.91
C LEU A 28 57.47 15.33 10.63
N ALA A 29 58.59 14.68 10.32
CA ALA A 29 58.69 13.77 9.18
C ALA A 29 57.78 12.54 9.35
N SER A 30 57.73 11.95 10.55
CA SER A 30 56.83 10.82 10.83
C SER A 30 55.36 11.23 10.76
N LEU A 31 55.01 12.44 11.22
CA LEU A 31 53.66 13.00 11.09
C LEU A 31 53.24 13.21 9.62
N MET A 32 54.15 13.74 8.79
CA MET A 32 53.88 13.93 7.35
C MET A 32 53.66 12.61 6.62
N VAL A 33 54.46 11.58 6.94
CA VAL A 33 54.26 10.23 6.38
C VAL A 33 52.93 9.64 6.83
N ALA A 34 52.56 9.81 8.11
CA ALA A 34 51.27 9.34 8.61
C ALA A 34 50.08 10.01 7.89
N PHE A 35 50.11 11.33 7.67
CA PHE A 35 49.07 12.03 6.92
C PHE A 35 49.03 11.64 5.44
N ALA A 36 50.18 11.39 4.82
CA ALA A 36 50.24 10.89 3.44
C ALA A 36 49.58 9.50 3.32
N VAL A 37 49.83 8.60 4.26
CA VAL A 37 49.20 7.26 4.29
C VAL A 37 47.68 7.37 4.53
N LEU A 38 47.24 8.24 5.45
CA LEU A 38 45.82 8.52 5.68
C LEU A 38 45.12 9.05 4.41
N SER A 39 45.76 9.98 3.70
CA SER A 39 45.21 10.56 2.45
C SER A 39 45.02 9.56 1.32
N GLY A 40 45.76 8.44 1.32
CA GLY A 40 45.59 7.37 0.34
C GLY A 40 44.36 6.50 0.56
N SER A 41 43.81 6.46 1.78
CA SER A 41 42.66 5.60 2.11
C SER A 41 41.31 6.20 1.72
N GLU A 42 41.16 7.53 1.79
CA GLU A 42 39.90 8.22 1.51
C GLU A 42 39.42 8.05 0.06
N PRO A 43 40.26 8.17 -0.99
CA PRO A 43 39.81 7.98 -2.38
C PRO A 43 39.33 6.55 -2.64
N VAL A 44 39.97 5.56 -2.00
CA VAL A 44 39.59 4.14 -2.13
C VAL A 44 38.25 3.88 -1.45
N ILE A 45 38.07 4.40 -0.23
CA ILE A 45 36.79 4.28 0.50
C ILE A 45 35.67 4.98 -0.28
N ALA A 46 35.91 6.20 -0.76
CA ALA A 46 34.95 6.97 -1.54
C ALA A 46 34.57 6.26 -2.85
N SER A 47 35.56 5.71 -3.56
CA SER A 47 35.34 4.93 -4.78
C SER A 47 34.52 3.67 -4.48
N ASN A 48 34.87 2.91 -3.44
CA ASN A 48 34.14 1.71 -3.06
C ASN A 48 32.70 2.03 -2.62
N HIS A 49 32.51 3.12 -1.87
CA HIS A 49 31.19 3.58 -1.47
C HIS A 49 30.35 3.99 -2.68
N SER A 50 30.93 4.74 -3.63
CA SER A 50 30.26 5.14 -4.86
C SER A 50 29.83 3.93 -5.70
N LEU A 51 30.73 2.96 -5.92
CA LEU A 51 30.42 1.74 -6.66
C LEU A 51 29.36 0.88 -5.95
N SER A 52 29.41 0.81 -4.61
CA SER A 52 28.41 0.13 -3.80
C SER A 52 27.02 0.78 -3.93
N ALA A 53 26.94 2.11 -3.85
CA ALA A 53 25.68 2.84 -4.06
C ALA A 53 25.15 2.67 -5.49
N GLN A 54 26.04 2.70 -6.49
CA GLN A 54 25.69 2.45 -7.88
C GLN A 54 25.15 1.03 -8.11
N ALA A 55 25.83 0.01 -7.59
CA ALA A 55 25.37 -1.37 -7.68
C ALA A 55 23.99 -1.56 -7.04
N ARG A 56 23.72 -0.86 -5.93
CA ARG A 56 22.40 -0.87 -5.29
C ARG A 56 21.33 -0.23 -6.18
N ALA A 57 21.56 0.95 -6.71
CA ALA A 57 20.60 1.60 -7.61
C ALA A 57 20.31 0.76 -8.87
N ILE A 58 21.31 0.05 -9.37
CA ILE A 58 21.16 -0.90 -10.49
C ILE A 58 20.32 -2.11 -10.08
N ALA A 59 20.52 -2.64 -8.87
CA ALA A 59 19.66 -3.69 -8.33
C ALA A 59 18.20 -3.22 -8.16
N GLU A 60 17.98 -1.99 -7.68
CA GLU A 60 16.63 -1.38 -7.56
C GLU A 60 15.97 -1.25 -8.94
N SER A 61 16.75 -0.89 -9.98
CA SER A 61 16.26 -0.86 -11.37
C SER A 61 15.83 -2.24 -11.87
N GLY A 62 16.54 -3.31 -11.47
CA GLY A 62 16.16 -4.69 -11.76
C GLY A 62 14.85 -5.10 -11.10
N LEU A 63 14.62 -4.67 -9.85
CA LEU A 63 13.35 -4.88 -9.14
C LEU A 63 12.19 -4.18 -9.86
N GLU A 64 12.36 -2.92 -10.26
CA GLU A 64 11.34 -2.17 -11.03
C GLU A 64 11.06 -2.82 -12.38
N ARG A 65 12.09 -3.35 -13.06
CA ARG A 65 11.90 -4.12 -14.30
C ARG A 65 11.06 -5.38 -14.07
N ALA A 66 11.27 -6.07 -12.95
CA ALA A 66 10.50 -7.26 -12.60
C ALA A 66 9.02 -6.91 -12.38
N ILE A 67 8.75 -5.84 -11.63
CA ILE A 67 7.40 -5.33 -11.34
C ILE A 67 6.69 -4.93 -12.63
N TRP A 68 7.39 -4.22 -13.52
CA TRP A 68 6.87 -3.85 -14.84
C TRP A 68 6.50 -5.10 -15.64
N ALA A 69 7.39 -6.10 -15.74
CA ALA A 69 7.16 -7.31 -16.53
C ALA A 69 5.97 -8.13 -16.03
N LEU A 70 5.81 -8.20 -14.71
CA LEU A 70 4.67 -8.82 -14.04
C LEU A 70 3.35 -8.06 -14.29
N SER A 71 3.41 -6.73 -14.39
CA SER A 71 2.22 -5.87 -14.54
C SER A 71 1.74 -5.75 -15.98
N THR A 72 2.65 -5.69 -16.96
CA THR A 72 2.28 -5.64 -18.39
C THR A 72 1.92 -7.02 -18.95
N GLY A 73 2.05 -8.08 -18.15
CA GLY A 73 1.63 -9.42 -18.50
C GLY A 73 2.26 -9.92 -19.79
N VAL A 74 3.57 -9.75 -20.01
CA VAL A 74 4.29 -10.41 -21.11
C VAL A 74 4.25 -11.92 -20.80
N PRO A 75 3.25 -12.69 -21.29
CA PRO A 75 2.80 -13.90 -20.60
C PRO A 75 3.83 -15.02 -20.70
N ALA A 76 4.58 -15.04 -21.81
CA ALA A 76 5.68 -15.97 -22.02
C ALA A 76 6.91 -15.65 -21.15
N ALA A 77 7.11 -14.38 -20.78
CA ALA A 77 8.33 -13.96 -20.08
C ALA A 77 8.27 -14.19 -18.57
N VAL A 78 7.08 -14.26 -17.96
CA VAL A 78 6.91 -14.50 -16.51
C VAL A 78 5.96 -15.67 -16.23
N ALA A 79 5.90 -16.65 -17.14
CA ALA A 79 5.37 -17.98 -16.82
C ALA A 79 6.21 -18.58 -15.68
N LEU A 80 5.63 -19.39 -14.79
CA LEU A 80 6.39 -20.08 -13.75
C LEU A 80 6.64 -21.54 -14.15
N PRO A 81 7.90 -22.03 -14.11
CA PRO A 81 9.12 -21.32 -13.71
C PRO A 81 9.50 -20.19 -14.68
N ALA A 82 9.96 -19.06 -14.13
CA ALA A 82 10.36 -17.88 -14.91
C ALA A 82 11.41 -18.27 -15.95
N GLN A 83 11.24 -17.77 -17.17
CA GLN A 83 12.19 -17.96 -18.26
C GLN A 83 13.15 -16.77 -18.33
N ALA A 84 14.27 -16.94 -19.03
CA ALA A 84 15.17 -15.83 -19.34
C ALA A 84 14.38 -14.63 -19.94
N PRO A 85 14.66 -13.39 -19.51
CA PRO A 85 15.75 -12.97 -18.63
C PRO A 85 15.41 -12.96 -17.13
N TYR A 86 14.25 -13.48 -16.72
CA TYR A 86 13.72 -13.39 -15.34
C TYR A 86 13.99 -14.65 -14.50
N ASP A 87 14.79 -15.59 -15.01
CA ASP A 87 15.24 -16.80 -14.31
C ASP A 87 16.50 -16.55 -13.43
N GLY A 88 17.08 -15.35 -13.51
CA GLY A 88 18.30 -14.95 -12.82
C GLY A 88 19.60 -15.30 -13.57
N ALA A 89 19.51 -15.95 -14.74
CA ALA A 89 20.69 -16.41 -15.48
C ALA A 89 21.28 -15.33 -16.41
N GLN A 90 20.43 -14.45 -16.95
CA GLN A 90 20.86 -13.47 -17.94
C GLN A 90 21.25 -12.13 -17.31
N PHE A 91 22.47 -11.67 -17.60
CA PHE A 91 22.90 -10.32 -17.27
C PHE A 91 22.35 -9.31 -18.28
N LEU A 92 21.66 -8.29 -17.75
CA LEU A 92 21.08 -7.18 -18.50
C LEU A 92 21.92 -5.93 -18.26
N GLY A 93 22.70 -5.55 -19.28
CA GLY A 93 23.58 -4.39 -19.22
C GLY A 93 22.83 -3.06 -19.34
N LEU A 94 23.19 -2.11 -18.46
CA LEU A 94 22.78 -0.70 -18.48
C LEU A 94 23.96 0.18 -18.94
N SER A 95 24.47 -0.10 -20.14
CA SER A 95 25.63 0.60 -20.71
C SER A 95 26.90 0.46 -19.83
N THR A 96 27.73 1.51 -19.76
CA THR A 96 28.98 1.57 -19.00
C THR A 96 28.80 1.63 -17.49
N LEU A 97 27.56 1.76 -17.00
CA LEU A 97 27.27 1.87 -15.56
C LEU A 97 27.22 0.51 -14.87
N GLY A 98 27.10 -0.58 -15.62
CA GLY A 98 26.95 -1.94 -15.10
C GLY A 98 25.69 -2.59 -15.58
N GLY A 99 25.06 -3.40 -14.75
CA GLY A 99 23.84 -4.12 -15.13
C GLY A 99 23.37 -5.04 -14.02
N TYR A 100 22.28 -5.74 -14.29
CA TYR A 100 21.61 -6.56 -13.29
C TYR A 100 21.16 -7.91 -13.83
N THR A 101 20.84 -8.82 -12.92
CA THR A 101 20.10 -10.04 -13.17
C THR A 101 18.85 -9.99 -12.29
N VAL A 102 17.76 -10.56 -12.79
CA VAL A 102 16.49 -10.63 -12.05
C VAL A 102 16.05 -12.08 -12.03
N ARG A 103 15.69 -12.56 -10.84
CA ARG A 103 15.02 -13.83 -10.65
C ARG A 103 13.62 -13.58 -10.10
N ILE A 104 12.61 -14.13 -10.77
CA ILE A 104 11.22 -14.11 -10.31
C ILE A 104 10.80 -15.55 -9.99
N ALA A 105 10.32 -15.78 -8.77
CA ALA A 105 9.91 -17.09 -8.28
C ALA A 105 8.49 -17.05 -7.66
N PRO A 106 7.78 -18.18 -7.59
CA PRO A 106 6.55 -18.25 -6.79
C PRO A 106 6.85 -17.95 -5.32
N ALA A 107 5.96 -17.18 -4.68
CA ALA A 107 5.95 -17.04 -3.22
C ALA A 107 4.91 -17.99 -2.60
N THR A 108 4.65 -17.85 -1.29
CA THR A 108 3.67 -18.67 -0.55
C THR A 108 2.24 -18.49 -1.07
N LEU A 109 1.84 -17.25 -1.40
CA LEU A 109 0.51 -16.96 -1.91
C LEU A 109 0.49 -16.87 -3.43
N ALA A 110 -0.63 -17.28 -4.04
CA ALA A 110 -0.80 -17.27 -5.50
C ALA A 110 -0.67 -15.88 -6.13
N ASN A 111 -0.96 -14.82 -5.36
CA ASN A 111 -0.84 -13.41 -5.75
C ASN A 111 0.48 -12.76 -5.31
N GLU A 112 1.45 -13.55 -4.88
CA GLU A 112 2.77 -13.08 -4.46
C GLU A 112 3.87 -13.71 -5.32
N ARG A 113 4.94 -12.97 -5.55
CA ARG A 113 6.16 -13.45 -6.21
C ARG A 113 7.36 -12.98 -5.41
N GLU A 114 8.35 -13.85 -5.30
CA GLU A 114 9.66 -13.48 -4.80
C GLU A 114 10.46 -12.90 -5.96
N VAL A 115 11.03 -11.72 -5.75
CA VAL A 115 11.91 -11.07 -6.72
C VAL A 115 13.27 -10.86 -6.08
N GLU A 116 14.28 -11.40 -6.73
CA GLU A 116 15.67 -11.11 -6.42
C GLU A 116 16.32 -10.38 -7.58
N ALA A 117 16.82 -9.18 -7.30
CA ALA A 117 17.59 -8.40 -8.25
C ALA A 117 19.02 -8.27 -7.74
N THR A 118 20.00 -8.71 -8.54
CA THR A 118 21.42 -8.49 -8.23
C THR A 118 21.95 -7.44 -9.21
N GLY A 119 22.53 -6.38 -8.69
CA GLY A 119 23.18 -5.32 -9.47
C GLY A 119 24.69 -5.38 -9.34
N TRP A 120 25.38 -5.11 -10.45
CA TRP A 120 26.83 -5.05 -10.55
C TRP A 120 27.26 -3.68 -11.07
N ALA A 121 28.32 -3.12 -10.46
CA ALA A 121 28.98 -1.91 -10.94
C ALA A 121 30.52 -2.07 -10.93
N PRO A 122 31.24 -1.57 -11.95
CA PRO A 122 30.74 -0.99 -13.21
C PRO A 122 30.40 -2.06 -14.28
N ALA A 123 30.70 -3.33 -14.03
CA ALA A 123 30.43 -4.45 -14.94
C ALA A 123 30.29 -5.75 -14.13
N GLN A 124 29.79 -6.83 -14.74
CA GLN A 124 29.76 -8.13 -14.09
C GLN A 124 31.17 -8.73 -13.99
N GLY A 125 31.62 -9.11 -12.79
CA GLY A 125 32.94 -9.71 -12.60
C GLY A 125 33.39 -9.81 -11.15
N PRO A 126 34.57 -10.38 -10.89
CA PRO A 126 35.09 -10.63 -9.54
C PRO A 126 35.52 -9.36 -8.80
N THR A 127 35.80 -8.27 -9.52
CA THR A 127 36.21 -6.97 -8.96
C THR A 127 35.05 -5.97 -8.86
N ALA A 128 33.84 -6.40 -9.22
CA ALA A 128 32.66 -5.55 -9.24
C ALA A 128 32.12 -5.34 -7.82
N ALA A 129 31.58 -4.14 -7.57
CA ALA A 129 30.66 -3.97 -6.46
C ALA A 129 29.37 -4.72 -6.79
N VAL A 130 28.90 -5.54 -5.85
CA VAL A 130 27.70 -6.36 -6.01
C VAL A 130 26.72 -6.03 -4.91
N LYS A 131 25.47 -5.77 -5.29
CA LYS A 131 24.36 -5.57 -4.36
C LYS A 131 23.21 -6.44 -4.76
N ARG A 132 22.59 -7.10 -3.77
CA ARG A 132 21.44 -7.98 -4.00
C ARG A 132 20.27 -7.50 -3.17
N ILE A 133 19.14 -7.34 -3.84
CA ILE A 133 17.88 -6.95 -3.25
C ILE A 133 16.95 -8.14 -3.36
N HIS A 134 16.26 -8.41 -2.26
CA HIS A 134 15.17 -9.37 -2.21
C HIS A 134 13.91 -8.62 -1.78
N ALA A 135 12.82 -8.82 -2.50
CA ALA A 135 11.50 -8.31 -2.15
C ALA A 135 10.43 -9.34 -2.51
N VAL A 136 9.35 -9.34 -1.74
CA VAL A 136 8.11 -10.01 -2.16
C VAL A 136 7.28 -8.95 -2.86
N VAL A 137 6.90 -9.21 -4.11
CA VAL A 137 5.93 -8.37 -4.81
C VAL A 137 4.58 -9.06 -4.77
N MET A 138 3.52 -8.29 -4.60
CA MET A 138 2.17 -8.83 -4.52
C MET A 138 1.25 -8.08 -5.48
N LYS A 139 0.21 -8.76 -5.93
CA LYS A 139 -0.92 -8.18 -6.66
C LYS A 139 -2.09 -8.01 -5.69
N LEU A 140 -2.75 -6.85 -5.71
CA LEU A 140 -4.01 -6.64 -4.99
C LEU A 140 -5.04 -7.57 -5.64
N LEU A 141 -5.42 -8.63 -4.93
CA LEU A 141 -6.56 -9.46 -5.30
C LEU A 141 -7.75 -9.01 -4.48
N LEU A 142 -8.49 -8.04 -4.98
CA LEU A 142 -9.84 -7.84 -4.48
C LEU A 142 -10.68 -9.01 -5.00
N ARG A 143 -11.16 -9.86 -4.10
CA ARG A 143 -12.22 -10.81 -4.45
C ARG A 143 -13.50 -10.01 -4.59
N ASP A 144 -14.23 -10.26 -5.67
CA ASP A 144 -15.43 -9.50 -5.95
C ASP A 144 -16.46 -9.76 -4.83
N PRO A 145 -16.98 -8.70 -4.18
CA PRO A 145 -18.07 -8.85 -3.23
C PRO A 145 -19.24 -9.54 -3.92
N PRO A 146 -19.82 -10.59 -3.32
CA PRO A 146 -20.89 -11.36 -3.93
C PRO A 146 -22.23 -10.64 -3.83
N CYS A 147 -22.27 -9.34 -3.54
CA CYS A 147 -23.49 -8.58 -3.42
C CYS A 147 -23.28 -7.08 -3.63
N GLY A 148 -24.37 -6.35 -3.88
CA GLY A 148 -24.35 -4.88 -3.96
C GLY A 148 -23.92 -4.26 -2.63
N ILE A 149 -24.47 -4.78 -1.53
CA ILE A 149 -24.20 -4.31 -0.18
C ILE A 149 -24.00 -5.47 0.77
N CYS A 150 -22.75 -5.68 1.18
CA CYS A 150 -22.35 -6.80 2.01
C CYS A 150 -22.01 -6.29 3.42
N SER A 151 -22.81 -6.66 4.43
CA SER A 151 -22.65 -6.18 5.80
C SER A 151 -22.50 -7.35 6.79
N LYS A 152 -21.47 -7.38 7.62
CA LYS A 152 -21.41 -8.37 8.72
C LYS A 152 -22.31 -8.02 9.90
N GLY A 153 -22.95 -6.85 9.92
CA GLY A 153 -23.94 -6.47 10.91
C GLY A 153 -25.37 -6.65 10.39
N GLU A 154 -26.30 -5.99 11.06
CA GLU A 154 -27.65 -5.78 10.52
C GLU A 154 -27.59 -4.76 9.35
N LEU A 155 -28.64 -4.75 8.53
CA LEU A 155 -28.82 -3.77 7.47
C LEU A 155 -30.23 -3.21 7.52
N GLU A 156 -30.36 -1.90 7.50
CA GLU A 156 -31.64 -1.23 7.32
C GLU A 156 -31.66 -0.56 5.94
N VAL A 157 -32.66 -0.92 5.12
CA VAL A 157 -32.95 -0.25 3.85
C VAL A 157 -34.27 0.50 4.01
N SER A 158 -34.24 1.83 3.96
CA SER A 158 -35.39 2.66 4.24
C SER A 158 -35.64 3.81 3.26
N GLY A 159 -36.89 4.31 3.25
CA GLY A 159 -37.37 5.37 2.36
C GLY A 159 -37.64 4.84 0.95
N ASN A 160 -37.10 5.50 -0.09
CA ASN A 160 -37.09 5.08 -1.50
C ASN A 160 -35.68 4.65 -1.95
N ALA A 161 -34.87 4.07 -1.05
CA ALA A 161 -33.55 3.58 -1.42
C ALA A 161 -33.68 2.41 -2.41
N LYS A 162 -32.82 2.38 -3.43
CA LYS A 162 -32.75 1.31 -4.41
C LYS A 162 -31.38 0.64 -4.36
N ILE A 163 -31.34 -0.68 -4.30
CA ILE A 163 -30.15 -1.51 -4.37
C ILE A 163 -30.36 -2.46 -5.54
N ASP A 164 -29.52 -2.36 -6.57
CA ASP A 164 -29.71 -3.08 -7.82
C ASP A 164 -28.47 -3.93 -8.15
N ALA A 165 -28.55 -5.22 -7.88
CA ALA A 165 -27.58 -6.22 -8.31
C ALA A 165 -28.12 -7.11 -9.44
N SER A 166 -29.17 -6.67 -10.13
CA SER A 166 -29.78 -7.43 -11.23
C SER A 166 -28.84 -7.57 -12.43
N GLN A 167 -27.94 -6.59 -12.60
CA GLN A 167 -26.92 -6.51 -13.64
C GLN A 167 -25.56 -6.21 -12.99
N GLY A 168 -24.47 -6.28 -13.79
CA GLY A 168 -23.14 -5.83 -13.35
C GLY A 168 -22.21 -6.91 -12.80
N GLY A 169 -22.55 -8.20 -12.96
CA GLY A 169 -21.61 -9.30 -12.73
C GLY A 169 -20.42 -9.28 -13.71
N CYS A 170 -19.27 -9.80 -13.28
CA CYS A 170 -18.13 -10.04 -14.17
C CYS A 170 -18.27 -11.39 -14.88
N PRO A 171 -17.57 -11.63 -16.02
CA PRO A 171 -17.52 -12.95 -16.63
C PRO A 171 -17.11 -14.03 -15.61
N GLY A 172 -17.99 -15.03 -15.41
CA GLY A 172 -17.77 -16.12 -14.45
C GLY A 172 -18.15 -15.80 -13.00
N MET A 173 -18.64 -14.60 -12.69
CA MET A 173 -19.15 -14.23 -11.37
C MET A 173 -20.44 -13.42 -11.45
N THR A 174 -21.51 -14.02 -10.96
CA THR A 174 -22.79 -13.36 -10.72
C THR A 174 -22.89 -13.03 -9.23
N PRO A 175 -23.33 -11.83 -8.82
CA PRO A 175 -23.60 -11.57 -7.41
C PRO A 175 -24.60 -12.61 -6.89
N ARG A 176 -24.45 -13.03 -5.64
CA ARG A 176 -25.36 -13.97 -4.97
C ARG A 176 -26.67 -13.29 -4.59
N ALA A 177 -26.61 -12.03 -4.18
CA ALA A 177 -27.78 -11.25 -3.80
C ALA A 177 -27.60 -9.73 -3.99
N GLY A 178 -28.70 -8.98 -3.91
CA GLY A 178 -28.65 -7.51 -3.82
C GLY A 178 -27.99 -7.07 -2.50
N THR A 179 -28.44 -7.64 -1.40
CA THR A 179 -27.87 -7.45 -0.06
C THR A 179 -27.46 -8.79 0.55
N MET A 180 -26.30 -8.85 1.21
CA MET A 180 -25.86 -10.03 1.95
C MET A 180 -25.43 -9.66 3.36
N THR A 181 -26.05 -10.25 4.40
CA THR A 181 -25.76 -9.87 5.79
C THR A 181 -25.61 -11.01 6.78
N LEU A 182 -24.76 -10.88 7.81
CA LEU A 182 -24.74 -11.84 8.95
C LEU A 182 -25.80 -11.52 10.01
N GLY A 183 -26.29 -10.29 10.05
CA GLY A 183 -27.47 -9.90 10.81
C GLY A 183 -28.76 -10.18 10.04
N GLN A 184 -29.80 -9.42 10.36
CA GLN A 184 -31.04 -9.39 9.58
C GLN A 184 -31.06 -8.15 8.67
N THR A 185 -31.73 -8.27 7.53
CA THR A 185 -32.05 -7.11 6.69
C THR A 185 -33.47 -6.63 6.97
N SER A 186 -33.62 -5.37 7.39
CA SER A 186 -34.91 -4.73 7.61
C SER A 186 -35.24 -3.78 6.47
N LEU A 187 -36.35 -4.05 5.77
CA LEU A 187 -36.93 -3.13 4.80
C LEU A 187 -37.95 -2.23 5.49
N LYS A 188 -37.79 -0.91 5.38
CA LYS A 188 -38.74 0.09 5.88
C LYS A 188 -39.18 1.03 4.76
N GLY A 189 -40.44 1.42 4.74
CA GLY A 189 -40.96 2.30 3.68
C GLY A 189 -41.04 1.58 2.32
N SER A 190 -40.51 2.19 1.27
CA SER A 190 -40.57 1.74 -0.13
C SER A 190 -39.17 1.40 -0.68
N GLY A 191 -38.26 0.93 0.18
CA GLY A 191 -36.94 0.47 -0.25
C GLY A 191 -37.05 -0.73 -1.18
N GLU A 192 -36.23 -0.75 -2.23
CA GLU A 192 -36.22 -1.79 -3.25
C GLU A 192 -34.84 -2.42 -3.34
N VAL A 193 -34.76 -3.74 -3.16
CA VAL A 193 -33.55 -4.53 -3.35
C VAL A 193 -33.78 -5.50 -4.51
N TYR A 194 -32.89 -5.50 -5.50
CA TYR A 194 -32.93 -6.42 -6.63
C TYR A 194 -31.68 -7.29 -6.64
N GLY A 195 -31.88 -8.58 -6.77
CA GLY A 195 -30.89 -9.62 -6.90
C GLY A 195 -30.58 -9.98 -8.35
N PRO A 196 -29.64 -10.91 -8.56
CA PRO A 196 -29.13 -11.26 -9.88
C PRO A 196 -30.23 -11.76 -10.84
N GLY A 197 -30.38 -11.10 -11.98
CA GLY A 197 -31.35 -11.50 -13.01
C GLY A 197 -32.82 -11.27 -12.65
N ASP A 198 -33.12 -10.64 -11.50
CA ASP A 198 -34.48 -10.35 -11.07
C ASP A 198 -35.01 -9.03 -11.65
N LYS A 199 -36.32 -8.92 -11.80
CA LYS A 199 -37.08 -7.71 -12.14
C LYS A 199 -38.11 -7.34 -11.08
N LYS A 200 -38.26 -8.14 -10.03
CA LYS A 200 -39.11 -7.86 -8.87
C LYS A 200 -38.19 -7.58 -7.68
N PRO A 201 -38.47 -6.56 -6.86
CA PRO A 201 -37.65 -6.29 -5.69
C PRO A 201 -38.11 -7.10 -4.47
N ASN A 202 -37.21 -7.19 -3.49
CA ASN A 202 -37.43 -7.70 -2.14
C ASN A 202 -37.90 -9.18 -2.07
N GLN A 203 -37.44 -9.99 -3.02
CA GLN A 203 -37.66 -11.44 -3.08
C GLN A 203 -36.49 -12.20 -2.43
N GLU A 204 -36.79 -12.97 -1.39
CA GLU A 204 -35.79 -13.82 -0.76
C GLU A 204 -35.69 -15.19 -1.46
N PRO A 205 -34.49 -15.81 -1.57
CA PRO A 205 -33.18 -15.34 -1.09
C PRO A 205 -32.35 -14.58 -2.15
N ALA A 206 -32.93 -14.30 -3.33
CA ALA A 206 -32.20 -13.75 -4.47
C ALA A 206 -31.86 -12.26 -4.27
N ASP A 207 -32.76 -11.48 -3.68
CA ASP A 207 -32.56 -10.05 -3.47
C ASP A 207 -31.90 -9.78 -2.13
N ILE A 208 -32.39 -10.48 -1.11
CA ILE A 208 -31.96 -10.37 0.28
C ILE A 208 -31.51 -11.74 0.72
N LEU A 209 -30.23 -11.83 1.12
CA LEU A 209 -29.65 -13.03 1.70
C LEU A 209 -29.10 -12.66 3.07
N ASP A 210 -29.71 -13.14 4.14
CA ASP A 210 -29.29 -12.82 5.50
C ASP A 210 -29.17 -14.06 6.39
N ASN A 211 -28.99 -13.86 7.69
CA ASN A 211 -28.90 -14.94 8.66
C ASN A 211 -30.24 -15.16 9.40
N ASP A 212 -31.38 -14.84 8.77
CA ASP A 212 -32.70 -15.13 9.35
C ASP A 212 -32.86 -16.64 9.63
N PRO A 213 -33.15 -17.03 10.89
CA PRO A 213 -33.44 -18.41 11.22
C PRO A 213 -34.57 -19.04 10.42
N GLY A 214 -35.51 -18.24 9.90
CA GLY A 214 -36.63 -18.71 9.08
C GLY A 214 -36.24 -19.12 7.66
N GLN A 215 -35.04 -18.79 7.20
CA GLN A 215 -34.69 -18.83 5.77
C GLN A 215 -33.48 -19.72 5.47
N LEU A 216 -33.47 -20.28 4.26
CA LEU A 216 -32.38 -21.07 3.71
C LEU A 216 -32.14 -20.67 2.24
N PRO A 217 -30.88 -20.52 1.81
CA PRO A 217 -29.64 -20.65 2.59
C PRO A 217 -29.41 -19.47 3.55
N ARG A 218 -28.68 -19.71 4.65
CA ARG A 218 -28.27 -18.65 5.58
C ARG A 218 -26.87 -18.16 5.29
N VAL A 219 -26.63 -16.89 5.55
CA VAL A 219 -25.28 -16.32 5.52
C VAL A 219 -24.52 -16.69 6.79
N THR A 220 -23.28 -17.11 6.59
CA THR A 220 -22.32 -17.46 7.62
C THR A 220 -21.06 -16.63 7.45
N THR A 221 -20.18 -16.63 8.46
CA THR A 221 -18.89 -15.93 8.38
C THR A 221 -18.01 -16.43 7.23
N ALA A 222 -18.21 -17.66 6.75
CA ALA A 222 -17.50 -18.22 5.61
C ALA A 222 -17.90 -17.57 4.27
N ASP A 223 -19.10 -16.98 4.19
CA ASP A 223 -19.56 -16.27 2.99
C ASP A 223 -18.87 -14.91 2.80
N PHE A 224 -18.10 -14.45 3.81
CA PHE A 224 -17.31 -13.22 3.80
C PHE A 224 -15.81 -13.45 3.52
N ASP A 225 -15.47 -14.50 2.76
CA ASP A 225 -14.09 -14.79 2.35
C ASP A 225 -13.50 -13.79 1.34
N PHE A 226 -14.30 -12.81 0.90
CA PHE A 226 -13.92 -11.73 -0.01
C PHE A 226 -13.38 -10.48 0.69
N LEU A 227 -13.45 -10.42 2.02
CA LEU A 227 -12.99 -9.26 2.79
C LEU A 227 -11.48 -9.03 2.66
N LEU A 228 -11.07 -7.78 2.82
CA LEU A 228 -9.68 -7.38 2.71
C LEU A 228 -8.88 -7.91 3.91
N GLY A 229 -7.88 -8.75 3.62
CA GLY A 229 -6.97 -9.26 4.64
C GLY A 229 -5.95 -8.22 5.13
N PRO A 230 -5.26 -8.46 6.26
CA PRO A 230 -4.29 -7.52 6.83
C PRO A 230 -3.19 -7.10 5.84
N ASP A 231 -2.63 -8.03 5.07
CA ASP A 231 -1.59 -7.73 4.08
C ASP A 231 -2.11 -6.81 2.95
N GLN A 232 -3.37 -6.98 2.54
CA GLN A 232 -3.99 -6.14 1.51
C GLN A 232 -4.27 -4.74 2.05
N LEU A 233 -4.76 -4.64 3.28
CA LEU A 233 -4.99 -3.37 3.97
C LEU A 233 -3.68 -2.60 4.17
N ALA A 234 -2.60 -3.28 4.56
CA ALA A 234 -1.27 -2.68 4.68
C ALA A 234 -0.75 -2.19 3.31
N ALA A 235 -0.93 -2.97 2.25
CA ALA A 235 -0.57 -2.56 0.90
C ALA A 235 -1.36 -1.33 0.42
N LEU A 236 -2.67 -1.30 0.64
CA LEU A 236 -3.54 -0.17 0.29
C LEU A 236 -3.15 1.09 1.08
N LYS A 237 -2.84 0.95 2.36
CA LYS A 237 -2.34 2.03 3.22
C LYS A 237 -1.04 2.61 2.67
N ASP A 238 -0.08 1.78 2.27
CA ASP A 238 1.19 2.24 1.73
C ASP A 238 1.05 2.87 0.33
N LEU A 239 0.16 2.35 -0.52
CA LEU A 239 -0.16 2.98 -1.80
C LEU A 239 -0.82 4.35 -1.61
N ALA A 240 -1.76 4.47 -0.68
CA ALA A 240 -2.41 5.74 -0.36
C ALA A 240 -1.40 6.76 0.20
N LYS A 241 -0.46 6.34 1.05
CA LYS A 241 0.64 7.21 1.53
C LYS A 241 1.51 7.72 0.38
N LYS A 242 1.89 6.84 -0.55
CA LYS A 242 2.70 7.21 -1.72
C LYS A 242 1.96 8.19 -2.64
N ASN A 243 0.64 8.05 -2.76
CA ASN A 243 -0.19 8.89 -3.62
C ASN A 243 -0.71 10.17 -2.94
N GLY A 244 -0.41 10.39 -1.66
CA GLY A 244 -0.90 11.55 -0.91
C GLY A 244 -2.40 11.51 -0.61
N THR A 245 -3.01 10.32 -0.63
CA THR A 245 -4.45 10.06 -0.40
C THR A 245 -4.70 9.30 0.91
N TYR A 246 -3.72 9.33 1.82
CA TYR A 246 -3.79 8.76 3.16
C TYR A 246 -4.21 9.83 4.17
N TYR A 247 -5.25 9.54 4.94
CA TYR A 247 -5.80 10.41 5.97
C TYR A 247 -5.93 9.64 7.30
N ARG A 248 -6.14 10.37 8.41
CA ARG A 248 -6.26 9.78 9.75
C ARG A 248 -7.39 10.43 10.53
N GLY A 249 -8.11 9.63 11.33
CA GLY A 249 -9.14 10.11 12.25
C GLY A 249 -10.37 10.66 11.54
N ALA A 250 -10.78 11.88 11.92
CA ALA A 250 -11.95 12.54 11.37
C ALA A 250 -11.64 13.23 10.03
N VAL A 251 -12.39 12.91 8.98
CA VAL A 251 -12.20 13.49 7.64
C VAL A 251 -13.54 13.90 7.06
N LEU A 252 -13.62 15.13 6.55
CA LEU A 252 -14.78 15.63 5.83
C LEU A 252 -14.40 15.86 4.36
N PHE A 253 -15.00 15.09 3.46
CA PHE A 253 -14.95 15.34 2.03
C PHE A 253 -16.20 16.11 1.60
N ASN A 254 -15.99 17.26 0.97
CA ASN A 254 -17.07 18.10 0.46
C ASN A 254 -16.59 18.96 -0.73
N ASN A 255 -17.44 19.85 -1.25
CA ASN A 255 -17.09 20.67 -2.42
C ASN A 255 -15.84 21.55 -2.19
N SER A 256 -15.53 21.89 -0.93
CA SER A 256 -14.34 22.67 -0.55
C SER A 256 -13.12 21.78 -0.25
N ASN A 257 -13.34 20.48 0.02
CA ASN A 257 -12.31 19.47 0.23
C ASN A 257 -12.66 18.22 -0.58
N PRO A 258 -12.46 18.23 -1.91
CA PRO A 258 -12.89 17.16 -2.78
C PRO A 258 -12.10 15.87 -2.50
N MET A 259 -12.77 14.73 -2.63
CA MET A 259 -12.13 13.43 -2.49
C MET A 259 -11.30 13.12 -3.75
N PRO A 260 -9.98 12.85 -3.62
CA PRO A 260 -9.14 12.52 -4.77
C PRO A 260 -9.52 11.14 -5.33
N ASN A 261 -9.51 11.01 -6.65
CA ASN A 261 -9.73 9.74 -7.34
C ASN A 261 -8.64 8.70 -7.01
N GLY A 262 -8.96 7.42 -7.18
CA GLY A 262 -8.07 6.30 -6.89
C GLY A 262 -8.27 5.75 -5.48
N ILE A 263 -7.18 5.25 -4.87
CA ILE A 263 -7.24 4.66 -3.53
C ILE A 263 -7.24 5.79 -2.49
N VAL A 264 -8.32 5.92 -1.71
CA VAL A 264 -8.40 6.78 -0.52
C VAL A 264 -8.42 5.89 0.71
N TYR A 265 -7.48 6.11 1.61
CA TYR A 265 -7.35 5.32 2.84
C TYR A 265 -7.46 6.23 4.05
N VAL A 266 -8.51 6.05 4.85
CA VAL A 266 -8.68 6.78 6.11
C VAL A 266 -8.46 5.84 7.27
N ASP A 267 -7.41 6.12 8.02
CA ASP A 267 -6.89 5.27 9.09
C ASP A 267 -7.34 5.77 10.47
N THR A 268 -7.09 4.95 11.49
CA THR A 268 -7.30 5.34 12.90
C THR A 268 -6.45 6.58 13.26
N THR A 269 -6.82 7.28 14.32
CA THR A 269 -6.05 8.45 14.79
C THR A 269 -4.64 8.05 15.22
N THR A 270 -4.41 6.81 15.64
CA THR A 270 -3.10 6.25 16.04
C THR A 270 -2.35 5.62 14.87
N GLY A 271 -3.04 5.29 13.77
CA GLY A 271 -2.48 4.57 12.64
C GLY A 271 -2.27 3.07 12.92
N ALA A 272 -2.80 2.57 14.04
CA ALA A 272 -2.90 1.14 14.32
C ALA A 272 -4.11 0.53 13.58
N ASP A 273 -4.08 -0.77 13.36
CA ASP A 273 -5.18 -1.47 12.70
C ASP A 273 -6.45 -1.44 13.55
N PHE A 274 -7.60 -1.23 12.91
CA PHE A 274 -8.90 -1.22 13.56
C PHE A 274 -9.34 -2.65 13.94
N THR A 275 -9.66 -2.82 15.20
CA THR A 275 -10.15 -4.06 15.80
C THR A 275 -11.42 -3.78 16.61
N GLU A 276 -12.07 -4.83 17.09
CA GLU A 276 -13.25 -4.71 17.96
C GLU A 276 -12.94 -3.97 19.28
N SER A 277 -11.66 -3.94 19.68
CA SER A 277 -11.17 -3.26 20.88
C SER A 277 -10.68 -1.83 20.64
N THR A 278 -10.68 -1.34 19.39
CA THR A 278 -10.26 0.03 19.09
C THR A 278 -11.20 1.04 19.76
N PRO A 279 -10.71 1.98 20.58
CA PRO A 279 -11.54 3.02 21.19
C PRO A 279 -12.24 3.90 20.15
N ASP A 280 -13.45 4.39 20.43
CA ASP A 280 -14.18 5.27 19.49
C ASP A 280 -13.44 6.58 19.20
N SER A 281 -12.67 7.07 20.18
CA SER A 281 -11.79 8.23 20.01
C SER A 281 -10.62 7.98 19.05
N GLU A 282 -10.33 6.71 18.74
CA GLU A 282 -9.27 6.31 17.82
C GLU A 282 -9.78 5.85 16.46
N ALA A 283 -11.04 5.42 16.37
CA ALA A 283 -11.67 5.01 15.13
C ALA A 283 -11.69 6.15 14.09
N ALA A 284 -11.55 5.81 12.80
CA ALA A 284 -11.78 6.78 11.74
C ALA A 284 -13.25 7.19 11.70
N SER A 285 -13.51 8.46 11.39
CA SER A 285 -14.86 8.99 11.17
C SER A 285 -14.88 9.82 9.91
N VAL A 286 -15.46 9.27 8.85
CA VAL A 286 -15.48 9.91 7.53
C VAL A 286 -16.87 10.41 7.22
N VAL A 287 -16.95 11.66 6.77
CA VAL A 287 -18.17 12.24 6.22
C VAL A 287 -17.93 12.63 4.77
N VAL A 288 -18.75 12.13 3.85
CA VAL A 288 -18.81 12.58 2.46
C VAL A 288 -20.10 13.36 2.28
N ASP A 289 -20.01 14.64 1.93
CA ASP A 289 -21.15 15.55 1.91
C ASP A 289 -21.08 16.51 0.71
N GLY A 290 -22.24 16.97 0.23
CA GLY A 290 -22.33 17.90 -0.88
C GLY A 290 -22.55 17.23 -2.24
N ASN A 291 -21.98 17.81 -3.30
CA ASN A 291 -22.12 17.33 -4.68
C ASN A 291 -20.81 16.73 -5.17
N ILE A 292 -20.53 15.50 -4.72
CA ILE A 292 -19.24 14.84 -4.92
C ILE A 292 -19.33 13.82 -6.03
N LYS A 293 -18.36 13.89 -6.96
CA LYS A 293 -18.09 12.84 -7.93
C LYS A 293 -16.74 12.22 -7.62
N TRP A 294 -16.69 10.90 -7.58
CA TRP A 294 -15.46 10.20 -7.27
C TRP A 294 -15.42 8.82 -7.92
N ARG A 295 -14.21 8.40 -8.29
CA ARG A 295 -13.92 7.06 -8.81
C ARG A 295 -12.75 6.48 -8.01
N GLY A 296 -12.87 5.28 -7.47
CA GLY A 296 -11.76 4.60 -6.80
C GLY A 296 -12.14 3.57 -5.76
N TRP A 297 -11.24 3.35 -4.79
CA TRP A 297 -11.48 2.54 -3.59
C TRP A 297 -11.38 3.42 -2.35
N LEU A 298 -12.47 3.50 -1.57
CA LEU A 298 -12.53 4.23 -0.32
C LEU A 298 -12.48 3.21 0.81
N ILE A 299 -11.38 3.19 1.55
CA ILE A 299 -11.14 2.28 2.66
C ILE A 299 -11.13 3.06 3.96
N VAL A 300 -12.03 2.73 4.89
CA VAL A 300 -12.21 3.45 6.16
C VAL A 300 -12.03 2.51 7.34
N GLN A 301 -11.02 2.75 8.17
CA GLN A 301 -10.73 2.05 9.42
C GLN A 301 -11.64 2.55 10.57
N GLY A 302 -12.95 2.49 10.36
CA GLY A 302 -13.95 3.02 11.29
C GLY A 302 -15.32 3.19 10.64
N ARG A 303 -15.99 4.31 10.92
CA ARG A 303 -17.34 4.63 10.43
C ARG A 303 -17.30 5.60 9.23
N LEU A 304 -18.24 5.40 8.31
CA LEU A 304 -18.45 6.23 7.13
C LEU A 304 -19.90 6.73 7.05
N ASP A 305 -20.09 8.03 6.92
CA ASP A 305 -21.36 8.70 6.68
C ASP A 305 -21.33 9.40 5.31
N ILE A 306 -22.12 8.92 4.37
CA ILE A 306 -22.27 9.50 3.04
C ILE A 306 -23.64 10.17 2.98
N ARG A 307 -23.64 11.46 2.67
CA ARG A 307 -24.83 12.29 2.59
C ARG A 307 -24.76 13.29 1.45
N GLY A 308 -25.90 13.90 1.13
CA GLY A 308 -26.00 14.88 0.04
C GLY A 308 -26.26 14.23 -1.32
N THR A 309 -25.71 14.81 -2.39
CA THR A 309 -25.88 14.34 -3.78
C THR A 309 -24.56 13.79 -4.30
N VAL A 310 -24.29 12.51 -4.08
CA VAL A 310 -23.01 11.90 -4.44
C VAL A 310 -23.14 11.02 -5.69
N ASP A 311 -22.06 10.91 -6.47
CA ASP A 311 -21.92 9.98 -7.60
C ASP A 311 -20.56 9.29 -7.47
N LEU A 312 -20.58 8.11 -6.84
CA LEU A 312 -19.38 7.34 -6.49
C LEU A 312 -19.28 6.12 -7.41
N THR A 313 -18.09 5.86 -7.95
CA THR A 313 -17.82 4.66 -8.74
C THR A 313 -16.69 3.87 -8.10
N GLY A 314 -16.94 2.61 -7.76
CA GLY A 314 -15.94 1.67 -7.26
C GLY A 314 -16.30 1.03 -5.92
N LEU A 315 -15.29 0.79 -5.08
CA LEU A 315 -15.47 0.09 -3.81
C LEU A 315 -15.58 1.09 -2.66
N VAL A 316 -16.66 0.99 -1.88
CA VAL A 316 -16.80 1.66 -0.58
C VAL A 316 -16.66 0.60 0.50
N TYR A 317 -15.62 0.69 1.32
CA TYR A 317 -15.27 -0.30 2.33
C TYR A 317 -15.08 0.37 3.68
N ALA A 318 -15.90 0.02 4.67
CA ALA A 318 -15.73 0.47 6.04
C ALA A 318 -15.60 -0.72 6.99
N MET A 319 -14.68 -0.59 7.95
CA MET A 319 -14.46 -1.66 8.92
C MET A 319 -15.51 -1.69 10.03
N ASN A 320 -16.29 -0.62 10.23
CA ASN A 320 -17.39 -0.62 11.18
C ASN A 320 -18.75 -0.39 10.54
N GLU A 321 -19.29 0.83 10.59
CA GLU A 321 -20.65 1.16 10.16
C GLU A 321 -20.61 2.03 8.90
N ILE A 322 -21.53 1.78 7.98
CA ILE A 322 -21.82 2.68 6.85
C ILE A 322 -23.23 3.23 7.00
N ILE A 323 -23.33 4.56 6.93
CA ILE A 323 -24.58 5.29 6.82
C ILE A 323 -24.61 5.98 5.47
N LEU A 324 -25.67 5.73 4.70
CA LEU A 324 -25.87 6.34 3.39
C LEU A 324 -27.23 7.04 3.38
N THR A 325 -27.21 8.36 3.27
CA THR A 325 -28.40 9.22 3.27
C THR A 325 -28.42 10.20 2.09
N GLY A 326 -29.61 10.70 1.73
CA GLY A 326 -29.77 11.75 0.72
C GLY A 326 -30.06 11.24 -0.70
N ASN A 327 -29.39 11.83 -1.70
CA ASN A 327 -29.60 11.63 -3.13
C ASN A 327 -28.31 11.11 -3.80
N GLY A 328 -27.81 9.96 -3.34
CA GLY A 328 -26.55 9.39 -3.82
C GLY A 328 -26.72 8.32 -4.88
N LYS A 329 -25.77 8.20 -5.80
CA LYS A 329 -25.54 7.02 -6.63
C LYS A 329 -24.18 6.41 -6.29
N ILE A 330 -24.15 5.09 -6.09
CA ILE A 330 -22.92 4.31 -6.00
C ILE A 330 -22.97 3.26 -7.11
N SER A 331 -22.03 3.29 -8.04
CA SER A 331 -21.83 2.25 -9.04
C SER A 331 -20.62 1.39 -8.65
N GLY A 332 -20.87 0.21 -8.09
CA GLY A 332 -19.82 -0.64 -7.54
C GLY A 332 -20.32 -1.52 -6.40
N ALA A 333 -19.63 -1.56 -5.27
CA ALA A 333 -20.08 -2.33 -4.12
C ALA A 333 -19.81 -1.59 -2.80
N VAL A 334 -20.69 -1.81 -1.84
CA VAL A 334 -20.57 -1.28 -0.48
C VAL A 334 -20.33 -2.44 0.47
N VAL A 335 -19.26 -2.38 1.24
CA VAL A 335 -18.87 -3.42 2.18
C VAL A 335 -18.68 -2.83 3.57
N SER A 336 -19.41 -3.38 4.52
CA SER A 336 -19.33 -3.04 5.93
C SER A 336 -18.92 -4.27 6.73
N GLU A 337 -17.78 -4.20 7.41
CA GLU A 337 -17.35 -5.31 8.25
C GLU A 337 -18.00 -5.34 9.62
N ASN A 338 -18.64 -4.25 10.07
CA ASN A 338 -19.30 -4.19 11.38
C ASN A 338 -18.43 -4.83 12.47
N ARG A 339 -17.12 -4.54 12.42
CA ARG A 339 -16.12 -5.30 13.15
C ARG A 339 -16.22 -5.02 14.64
N LYS A 340 -16.57 -3.80 15.04
CA LYS A 340 -16.67 -3.43 16.44
C LYS A 340 -18.03 -3.76 17.04
N ASP A 341 -19.10 -3.57 16.28
CA ASP A 341 -20.46 -3.81 16.73
C ASP A 341 -21.36 -4.30 15.59
N THR A 342 -22.46 -4.95 15.96
CA THR A 342 -23.49 -5.39 15.01
C THR A 342 -24.52 -4.29 14.72
N VAL A 343 -24.22 -3.02 15.04
CA VAL A 343 -25.15 -1.91 14.78
C VAL A 343 -25.49 -1.87 13.30
N ALA A 344 -26.77 -1.73 12.98
CA ALA A 344 -27.23 -1.78 11.60
C ALA A 344 -26.50 -0.75 10.74
N SER A 345 -25.92 -1.20 9.61
CA SER A 345 -25.59 -0.27 8.54
C SER A 345 -26.90 0.29 7.99
N VAL A 346 -27.01 1.60 7.87
CA VAL A 346 -28.27 2.27 7.52
C VAL A 346 -28.18 2.87 6.14
N ILE A 347 -29.13 2.49 5.29
CA ILE A 347 -29.31 3.08 3.97
C ILE A 347 -30.69 3.68 3.96
N SER A 348 -30.73 4.99 4.06
CA SER A 348 -31.98 5.71 4.18
C SER A 348 -32.06 6.84 3.19
N THR A 349 -33.27 7.18 2.82
CA THR A 349 -33.55 8.27 1.89
C THR A 349 -34.62 9.19 2.46
N ALA A 350 -34.58 9.42 3.78
CA ALA A 350 -35.56 10.24 4.49
C ALA A 350 -35.91 11.58 3.78
N THR A 351 -35.04 12.11 2.91
CA THR A 351 -35.31 13.26 2.03
C THR A 351 -34.79 13.10 0.58
N GLY A 352 -34.70 11.88 0.01
CA GLY A 352 -34.10 11.69 -1.32
C GLY A 352 -34.30 10.33 -2.02
N SER A 353 -33.38 9.99 -2.93
CA SER A 353 -33.25 8.70 -3.62
C SER A 353 -31.78 8.30 -3.67
N THR A 354 -31.43 7.29 -2.89
CA THR A 354 -30.11 6.65 -2.84
C THR A 354 -30.18 5.41 -3.71
N ASN A 355 -29.25 5.27 -4.64
CA ASN A 355 -29.16 4.13 -5.54
C ASN A 355 -27.78 3.47 -5.45
N VAL A 356 -27.74 2.18 -5.14
CA VAL A 356 -26.53 1.36 -5.23
C VAL A 356 -26.69 0.40 -6.40
N GLU A 357 -25.98 0.65 -7.48
CA GLU A 357 -25.94 -0.22 -8.67
C GLU A 357 -24.68 -1.08 -8.60
N TYR A 358 -24.85 -2.40 -8.48
CA TYR A 358 -23.71 -3.29 -8.45
C TYR A 358 -22.92 -3.23 -9.76
N SER A 359 -21.60 -3.08 -9.64
CA SER A 359 -20.70 -3.13 -10.80
C SER A 359 -19.39 -3.79 -10.42
N CYS A 360 -19.26 -5.07 -10.75
CA CYS A 360 -18.04 -5.83 -10.51
C CYS A 360 -16.83 -5.20 -11.20
N GLN A 361 -16.99 -4.66 -12.42
CA GLN A 361 -15.90 -3.98 -13.11
C GLN A 361 -15.43 -2.75 -12.32
N ALA A 362 -16.35 -1.87 -11.90
CA ALA A 362 -16.01 -0.70 -11.11
C ALA A 362 -15.35 -1.08 -9.78
N VAL A 363 -15.79 -2.18 -9.16
CA VAL A 363 -15.15 -2.72 -7.94
C VAL A 363 -13.72 -3.15 -8.21
N ARG A 364 -13.40 -3.77 -9.36
CA ARG A 364 -12.05 -4.24 -9.69
C ARG A 364 -11.07 -3.13 -10.06
N ASP A 365 -11.51 -2.13 -10.83
CA ASP A 365 -10.64 -1.08 -11.37
C ASP A 365 -10.81 0.29 -10.69
N GLY A 366 -11.76 0.40 -9.75
CA GLY A 366 -12.10 1.67 -9.11
C GLY A 366 -12.58 2.71 -10.12
N GLY A 367 -13.28 2.30 -11.17
CA GLY A 367 -13.58 3.13 -12.33
C GLY A 367 -12.32 3.59 -13.03
N ASP A 368 -11.44 2.69 -13.44
CA ASP A 368 -10.17 2.97 -14.14
C ASP A 368 -9.15 3.84 -13.37
N THR A 369 -9.31 4.00 -12.05
CA THR A 369 -8.44 4.89 -11.24
C THR A 369 -7.55 4.15 -10.24
N VAL A 370 -7.85 2.89 -9.96
CA VAL A 370 -7.02 2.06 -9.09
C VAL A 370 -5.96 1.38 -9.95
N PRO A 371 -4.65 1.54 -9.65
CA PRO A 371 -3.60 0.93 -10.44
C PRO A 371 -3.73 -0.59 -10.49
N GLU A 372 -3.89 -1.13 -11.69
CA GLU A 372 -3.71 -2.55 -11.92
C GLU A 372 -2.22 -2.88 -11.97
N GLY A 373 -1.78 -3.86 -11.17
CA GLY A 373 -0.39 -4.30 -11.26
C GLY A 373 0.13 -4.98 -10.01
N TRP A 374 1.44 -5.16 -10.02
CA TRP A 374 2.23 -5.70 -8.92
C TRP A 374 2.93 -4.56 -8.20
N PHE A 375 3.12 -4.71 -6.90
CA PHE A 375 3.81 -3.74 -6.05
C PHE A 375 4.59 -4.47 -4.97
N VAL A 376 5.61 -3.82 -4.44
CA VAL A 376 6.40 -4.37 -3.33
C VAL A 376 5.50 -4.52 -2.10
N LYS A 377 5.41 -5.73 -1.56
CA LYS A 377 4.72 -6.00 -0.29
C LYS A 377 5.40 -5.21 0.83
N PRO A 378 4.66 -4.42 1.61
CA PRO A 378 5.21 -3.66 2.74
C PRO A 378 6.09 -4.52 3.66
N GLY A 379 7.24 -3.99 4.06
CA GLY A 379 8.18 -4.69 4.94
C GLY A 379 8.95 -5.87 4.32
N SER A 380 8.69 -6.24 3.06
CA SER A 380 9.39 -7.37 2.42
C SER A 380 10.74 -7.00 1.80
N TYR A 381 10.95 -5.71 1.52
CA TYR A 381 12.18 -5.21 0.91
C TYR A 381 13.36 -5.35 1.87
N ARG A 382 14.40 -6.02 1.42
CA ARG A 382 15.67 -6.12 2.14
C ARG A 382 16.86 -6.21 1.18
N GLU A 383 17.94 -5.54 1.56
CA GLU A 383 19.25 -5.81 0.99
C GLU A 383 19.75 -7.11 1.62
N VAL A 384 20.00 -8.12 0.80
CA VAL A 384 20.58 -9.40 1.24
C VAL A 384 22.05 -9.42 0.87
N ALA A 385 22.83 -10.27 1.55
CA ALA A 385 24.22 -10.43 1.21
C ALA A 385 24.37 -10.69 -0.31
N GLY A 386 25.03 -9.73 -0.98
CA GLY A 386 25.69 -10.01 -2.25
C GLY A 386 26.70 -11.11 -2.00
N ARG A 387 27.01 -11.87 -3.06
CA ARG A 387 27.86 -13.06 -3.01
C ARG A 387 29.03 -12.98 -2.03
#